data_AF-A0A8T5DDB0-F1
#
_entry.id   AF-A0A8T5DDB0-F1
#
_cell.length_a   1.000
_cell.length_b   1.000
_cell.length_c   1.000
_cell.angle_alpha   90.00
_cell.angle_beta   90.00
_cell.angle_gamma   90.00
#
_symmetry.space_group_name_H-M   'P 1'
#
loop_
_entity.id
_entity.type
_entity.pdbx_description
1 polymer ?
#
loop_
_entity_poly.entity_id
_entity_poly.type
_entity_poly.pdbx_seq_one_letter_code
_entity_poly.pdbx_strand_id
1 'polypeptide(L)' 'MATCTICGEEVETTFSCKMCGADYCANCGDPDENVCTYCNGDEEEESFEDL' A
#
# COMPACT_ATOMS: atom_id res chain seq x y z
N MET A 1 4.49 -16.49 -10.09
CA MET A 1 4.96 -15.12 -9.84
C MET A 1 3.77 -14.19 -10.01
N ALA A 2 3.62 -13.25 -9.09
CA ALA A 2 2.59 -12.22 -9.10
C ALA A 2 3.27 -10.85 -9.26
N THR A 3 2.56 -9.88 -9.82
CA THR A 3 3.13 -8.53 -10.03
C THR A 3 2.57 -7.59 -8.98
N CYS A 4 3.44 -6.87 -8.27
CA CYS A 4 3.04 -5.81 -7.37
C CYS A 4 2.47 -4.64 -8.19
N THR A 5 1.22 -4.25 -7.94
CA THR A 5 0.58 -3.11 -8.63
C THR A 5 1.18 -1.77 -8.18
N ILE A 6 1.84 -1.75 -7.02
CA ILE A 6 2.43 -0.54 -6.43
C ILE A 6 3.80 -0.22 -7.05
N CYS A 7 4.71 -1.20 -7.08
CA CYS A 7 6.08 -1.00 -7.58
C CYS A 7 6.34 -1.58 -8.98
N GLY A 8 5.45 -2.43 -9.49
CA GLY A 8 5.60 -3.08 -10.80
C GLY A 8 6.55 -4.28 -10.84
N GLU A 9 7.13 -4.68 -9.70
CA GLU A 9 8.05 -5.83 -9.65
C GLU A 9 7.31 -7.17 -9.62
N GLU A 10 7.92 -8.18 -10.24
CA GLU A 10 7.49 -9.59 -10.10
C GLU A 10 8.00 -10.15 -8.77
N VAL A 11 7.07 -10.65 -7.96
CA VAL A 11 7.32 -11.21 -6.63
C VAL A 11 6.67 -12.58 -6.49
N GLU A 12 7.08 -13.34 -5.47
CA GLU A 12 6.50 -14.66 -5.19
C GLU A 12 5.07 -14.55 -4.64
N THR A 13 4.82 -13.53 -3.81
CA THR A 13 3.55 -13.35 -3.10
C THR A 13 3.13 -11.88 -3.13
N THR A 14 1.86 -11.64 -3.42
CA THR A 14 1.17 -10.36 -3.25
C THR A 14 0.05 -10.50 -2.23
N PHE A 15 -0.32 -9.38 -1.62
CA PHE A 15 -1.43 -9.22 -0.69
C PHE A 15 -2.40 -8.21 -1.29
N SER A 16 -3.71 -8.37 -1.05
CA SER A 16 -4.72 -7.49 -1.62
C SER A 16 -5.14 -6.46 -0.58
N CYS A 17 -5.06 -5.18 -0.94
CA CYS A 17 -5.41 -4.10 -0.03
C CYS A 17 -6.92 -4.09 0.27
N LYS A 18 -7.30 -4.13 1.55
CA LYS A 18 -8.71 -4.06 2.01
C LYS A 18 -9.41 -2.74 1.70
N MET A 19 -8.65 -1.68 1.41
CA MET A 19 -9.16 -0.32 1.15
C MET A 19 -9.39 -0.05 -0.34
N CYS A 20 -8.38 -0.30 -1.18
CA CYS A 20 -8.43 0.03 -2.60
C CYS A 20 -8.48 -1.18 -3.54
N GLY A 21 -8.28 -2.40 -3.02
CA GLY A 21 -8.26 -3.64 -3.80
C GLY A 21 -6.98 -3.87 -4.61
N ALA A 22 -5.97 -3.00 -4.51
CA ALA A 22 -4.71 -3.18 -5.22
C ALA A 22 -3.89 -4.34 -4.63
N ASP A 23 -3.26 -5.13 -5.50
CA ASP A 23 -2.31 -6.16 -5.08
C ASP A 23 -0.92 -5.56 -4.85
N TYR A 24 -0.34 -5.76 -3.67
CA TYR A 24 0.95 -5.20 -3.25
C TYR A 24 1.88 -6.28 -2.69
N CYS A 25 3.20 -6.08 -2.80
CA CYS A 25 4.18 -6.97 -2.18
C CYS A 25 4.44 -6.57 -0.71
N ALA A 26 5.11 -7.42 0.07
CA ALA A 26 5.39 -7.16 1.49
C ALA A 26 6.18 -5.86 1.77
N ASN A 27 6.85 -5.27 0.77
CA ASN A 27 7.55 -3.99 0.90
C ASN A 27 6.68 -2.77 0.56
N CYS A 28 5.52 -2.99 -0.07
CA CYS A 28 4.64 -1.93 -0.57
C CYS A 28 3.34 -1.82 0.24
N GLY A 29 3.31 -2.37 1.44
CA GLY A 29 2.19 -2.31 2.37
C GLY A 29 2.41 -3.20 3.57
N ASP A 30 1.41 -3.23 4.44
CA ASP A 30 1.38 -4.04 5.65
C ASP A 30 0.50 -5.29 5.41
N PRO A 31 1.08 -6.50 5.32
CA PRO A 31 0.32 -7.74 5.13
C PRO A 31 -0.58 -8.13 6.30
N ASP A 32 -0.22 -7.75 7.53
CA ASP A 32 -1.00 -8.06 8.73
C ASP A 32 -2.30 -7.24 8.72
N GLU A 33 -2.19 -5.96 8.35
CA GLU A 33 -3.35 -5.07 8.21
C GLU A 33 -4.08 -5.22 6.87
N ASN A 34 -3.50 -5.89 5.88
CA ASN A 34 -3.98 -5.92 4.49
C ASN A 34 -4.14 -4.51 3.90
N VAL A 35 -3.20 -3.59 4.15
CA VAL A 35 -3.25 -2.19 3.67
C VAL A 35 -1.99 -1.87 2.87
N CYS A 36 -2.13 -1.35 1.64
CA CYS A 36 -0.99 -0.92 0.85
C CYS A 36 -0.42 0.42 1.34
N THR A 37 0.82 0.75 1.00
CA THR A 37 1.50 1.97 1.48
C THR A 37 0.79 3.26 1.07
N TYR A 38 0.03 3.28 -0.03
CA TYR A 38 -0.74 4.45 -0.42
C TYR A 38 -1.92 4.69 0.51
N CYS A 39 -2.64 3.63 0.91
CA CYS A 39 -3.76 3.74 1.82
C CYS A 39 -3.34 3.78 3.30
N ASN A 40 -2.10 3.34 3.60
CA ASN A 40 -1.52 3.43 4.94
C ASN A 40 -0.90 4.81 5.21
N GLY A 41 -0.46 5.51 4.16
CA GLY A 41 0.20 6.81 4.24
C GLY A 41 -0.72 8.02 4.43
N ASP A 42 -2.04 7.82 4.57
CA ASP A 42 -3.01 8.88 4.89
C ASP A 42 -2.97 9.32 6.38
N GLU A 43 -1.96 8.90 7.15
CA GLU A 43 -1.75 9.35 8.54
C GLU A 43 -0.67 10.45 8.70
N GLU A 44 -0.04 10.95 7.62
CA GLU A 44 0.88 12.09 7.71
C GLU A 44 0.40 13.32 6.90
N GLU A 45 0.11 14.38 7.67
CA GLU A 45 0.03 15.81 7.32
C GLU A 45 -1.29 16.39 6.78
N GLU A 46 -2.31 16.47 7.64
CA GLU A 46 -3.11 17.70 7.73
C GLU A 46 -2.31 18.75 8.54
N SER A 47 -1.15 19.20 8.05
CA SER A 47 -0.58 20.46 8.50
C SER A 47 -1.39 21.58 7.83
N PHE A 48 -2.53 21.89 8.46
CA PHE A 48 -3.28 23.11 8.19
C PHE A 48 -2.33 24.29 8.44
N GLU A 49 -1.68 24.78 7.39
CA GLU A 49 -1.11 26.13 7.38
C GLU A 49 -2.29 27.10 7.45
N ASP A 50 -2.72 27.41 8.68
CA ASP A 50 -3.60 28.53 8.99
C ASP A 50 -2.91 29.84 8.52
N LEU A 51 -3.28 30.23 7.30
CA LEU A 51 -3.52 31.58 6.77
C LEU A 51 -2.93 32.79 7.53
#